data_AF-A0A8B6DQF9-F1
#
_entry.id   AF-A0A8B6DQF9-F1
#
_cell.length_a   1.000
_cell.length_b   1.000
_cell.length_c   1.000
_cell.angle_alpha   90.00
_cell.angle_beta   90.00
_cell.angle_gamma   90.00
#
_symmetry.space_group_name_H-M   'P 1'
#
loop_
_entity.id
_entity.type
_entity.pdbx_description
1 polymer ?
#
loop_
_entity_poly.entity_id
_entity_poly.type
_entity_poly.pdbx_seq_one_letter_code
_entity_poly.pdbx_strand_id
1 'polypeptide(L)'
;MALSDADVQKQIKHMVAFIEQEANEKAEEIDAKAEEEFNIEKGRLVQQHRVKIMEYYEKKEKQVELQKKIQNSNMLNQSRLKILKAREDQLKELLEEARTKLHNITKDKARYRKLLEGLITQGLFQLLEGKVQIMCKPEDTSAVQELLPSVTKKYKDATKKNVIVTIDQENRLGPD
;
A
#
# COMPACT_ATOMS: atom_id res chain seq x y z
N MET A 1 43.09 43.48 95.22
CA MET A 1 41.70 43.97 95.30
C MET A 1 40.83 42.88 94.69
N ALA A 2 39.99 42.22 95.49
CA ALA A 2 39.02 41.27 94.97
C ALA A 2 37.99 42.04 94.12
N LEU A 3 37.62 41.52 92.95
CA LEU A 3 36.56 42.11 92.14
C LEU A 3 35.27 42.19 92.96
N SER A 4 34.50 43.26 92.77
CA SER A 4 33.19 43.37 93.43
C SER A 4 32.21 42.36 92.82
N ASP A 5 31.31 41.80 93.63
CA ASP A 5 30.28 40.85 93.14
C ASP A 5 29.45 41.42 91.98
N ALA A 6 29.28 42.75 91.92
CA ALA A 6 28.61 43.42 90.82
C ALA A 6 29.38 43.33 89.49
N ASP A 7 30.71 43.33 89.52
CA ASP A 7 31.56 43.19 88.33
C ASP A 7 31.59 41.74 87.84
N VAL A 8 31.58 40.78 88.76
CA VAL A 8 31.46 39.34 88.45
C VAL A 8 30.11 39.04 87.79
N GLN A 9 29.00 39.60 88.31
CA GLN A 9 27.69 39.44 87.67
C GLN A 9 27.62 40.06 86.26
N LYS A 10 28.29 41.20 86.02
CA LYS A 10 28.38 41.80 84.69
C LYS A 10 29.15 40.92 83.71
N GLN A 11 30.26 40.32 84.14
CA GLN A 11 31.03 39.38 83.31
C GLN A 11 30.23 38.13 82.97
N ILE A 12 29.49 37.55 83.92
CA ILE A 12 28.62 36.39 83.67
C ILE A 12 27.54 36.75 82.64
N LYS A 13 26.88 37.91 82.78
CA LYS A 13 25.88 38.37 81.78
C LYS A 13 26.49 38.56 80.39
N HIS A 14 27.70 39.10 80.30
CA HIS A 14 28.41 39.22 79.04
C HIS A 14 28.76 37.86 78.42
N MET A 15 29.18 36.89 79.24
CA MET A 15 29.43 35.52 78.77
C MET A 15 28.16 34.82 78.29
N VAL A 16 27.03 35.00 78.99
CA VAL A 16 25.73 34.45 78.55
C VAL A 16 25.29 35.07 77.23
N ALA A 17 25.40 36.40 77.07
CA ALA A 17 25.07 37.08 75.83
C ALA A 17 25.96 36.63 74.65
N PHE A 18 27.24 36.36 74.91
CA PHE A 18 28.15 35.80 73.90
C PHE A 18 27.74 34.39 73.47
N ILE A 19 27.38 33.52 74.42
CA ILE A 19 26.91 32.15 74.12
C ILE A 19 25.59 32.20 73.33
N GLU A 20 24.65 33.08 73.69
CA GLU A 20 23.41 33.27 72.95
C GLU A 20 23.67 33.80 71.53
N GLN A 21 24.58 34.75 71.36
CA GLN A 21 24.96 35.25 70.04
C GLN A 21 25.62 34.16 69.18
N GLU A 22 26.57 33.40 69.73
CA GLU A 22 27.24 32.31 69.02
C GLU A 22 26.24 31.20 68.62
N ALA A 23 25.28 30.88 69.50
CA ALA A 23 24.22 29.93 69.18
C ALA A 23 23.29 30.44 68.06
N ASN A 24 22.93 31.72 68.08
CA ASN A 24 22.09 32.34 67.04
C ASN A 24 22.83 32.41 65.69
N GLU A 25 24.09 32.83 65.67
CA GLU A 25 24.91 32.86 64.44
C GLU A 25 25.04 31.45 63.84
N LYS A 26 25.23 30.43 64.69
CA LYS A 26 25.32 29.04 64.23
C LYS A 26 23.98 28.50 63.73
N ALA A 27 22.85 28.93 64.30
CA ALA A 27 21.53 28.60 63.80
C ALA A 27 21.29 29.24 62.42
N GLU A 28 21.60 30.53 62.26
CA GLU A 28 21.48 31.23 60.98
C GLU A 28 22.38 30.61 59.90
N GLU A 29 23.60 30.19 60.25
CA GLU A 29 24.49 29.50 59.31
C GLU A 29 23.90 28.16 58.84
N ILE A 30 23.29 27.39 59.76
CA ILE A 30 22.63 26.12 59.42
C ILE A 30 21.44 26.36 58.51
N ASP A 31 20.61 27.36 58.80
CA ASP A 31 19.44 27.70 57.99
C ASP A 31 19.83 28.16 56.59
N ALA A 32 20.85 29.02 56.48
CA ALA A 32 21.37 29.47 55.19
C ALA A 32 21.92 28.31 54.35
N LYS A 33 22.66 27.38 54.97
CA LYS A 33 23.15 26.17 54.30
C LYS A 33 22.02 25.23 53.88
N ALA A 34 21.02 25.04 54.72
CA ALA A 34 19.88 24.20 54.40
C ALA A 34 19.09 24.76 53.20
N GLU A 35 18.93 26.08 53.12
CA GLU A 35 18.27 26.73 51.98
C GLU A 35 19.10 26.63 50.69
N GLU A 36 20.42 26.78 50.77
CA GLU A 36 21.32 26.58 49.62
C GLU A 36 21.25 25.14 49.10
N GLU A 37 21.39 24.15 49.98
CA GLU A 37 21.31 22.73 49.62
C GLU A 37 19.94 22.36 49.04
N PHE A 38 18.85 22.88 49.63
CA PHE A 38 17.49 22.68 49.11
C PHE A 38 17.36 23.18 47.67
N ASN A 39 17.87 24.39 47.38
CA ASN A 39 17.78 24.98 46.06
C ASN A 39 18.63 24.22 45.03
N ILE A 40 19.83 23.77 45.41
CA ILE A 40 20.68 22.94 44.56
C ILE A 40 19.99 21.61 44.24
N GLU A 41 19.48 20.91 45.23
CA GLU A 41 18.90 19.58 45.05
C GLU A 41 17.58 19.64 44.28
N LYS A 42 16.74 20.65 44.55
CA LYS A 42 15.55 20.95 43.76
C LYS A 42 15.91 21.23 42.30
N GLY A 43 16.93 22.06 42.06
CA GLY A 43 17.44 22.36 40.72
C GLY A 43 17.90 21.09 39.99
N ARG A 44 18.67 20.25 40.68
CA ARG A 44 19.17 18.96 40.15
C ARG A 44 18.03 18.03 39.74
N LEU A 45 17.04 17.85 40.62
CA LEU A 45 15.86 17.01 40.34
C LEU A 45 15.06 17.54 39.16
N VAL A 46 14.79 18.84 39.11
CA VAL A 46 14.03 19.45 38.01
C VAL A 46 14.76 19.27 36.68
N GLN A 47 16.07 19.50 36.62
CA GLN A 47 16.84 19.30 35.39
C GLN A 47 16.86 17.83 34.96
N GLN A 48 17.08 16.91 35.90
CA GLN A 48 17.08 15.48 35.60
C GLN A 48 15.73 15.01 35.02
N HIS A 49 14.61 15.46 35.59
CA HIS A 49 13.29 15.13 35.07
C HIS A 49 12.99 15.83 33.75
N ARG A 50 13.43 17.08 33.57
CA ARG A 50 13.27 17.82 32.32
C ARG A 50 13.94 17.10 31.15
N VAL A 51 15.16 16.58 31.32
CA VAL A 51 15.84 15.79 30.28
C VAL A 51 15.03 14.54 29.91
N LYS A 52 14.54 13.79 30.90
CA LYS A 52 13.69 12.61 30.65
C LYS A 52 12.42 12.96 29.87
N ILE A 53 11.79 14.10 30.20
CA ILE A 53 10.60 14.59 29.49
C ILE A 53 10.96 14.94 28.04
N MET A 54 12.05 15.66 27.81
CA MET A 54 12.49 16.02 26.46
C MET A 54 12.75 14.77 25.61
N GLU A 55 13.48 13.78 26.13
CA GLU A 55 13.74 12.51 25.41
C GLU A 55 12.45 11.74 25.08
N TYR A 56 11.47 11.75 26.01
CA TYR A 56 10.18 11.11 25.79
C TYR A 56 9.39 11.78 24.66
N TYR A 57 9.35 13.11 24.64
CA TYR A 57 8.65 13.86 23.60
C TYR A 57 9.38 13.78 22.25
N GLU A 58 10.71 13.78 22.22
CA GLU A 58 11.48 13.60 21.00
C GLU A 58 11.18 12.24 20.34
N LYS A 59 11.11 11.17 21.14
CA LYS A 59 10.71 9.84 20.64
C LYS A 59 9.28 9.83 20.10
N LYS A 60 8.35 10.48 20.80
CA LYS A 60 6.95 10.60 20.34
C LYS A 60 6.85 11.39 19.03
N GLU A 61 7.57 12.48 18.91
CA GLU A 61 7.58 13.32 17.71
C GLU A 61 8.09 12.53 16.51
N LYS A 62 9.23 11.84 16.64
CA LYS A 62 9.77 10.96 15.58
C LYS A 62 8.79 9.86 15.19
N GLN A 63 8.08 9.27 16.16
CA GLN A 63 7.07 8.25 15.89
C GLN A 63 5.89 8.81 15.10
N VAL A 64 5.39 10.00 15.46
CA VAL A 64 4.29 10.67 14.76
C VAL A 64 4.70 11.05 13.34
N GLU A 65 5.91 11.58 13.15
CA GLU A 65 6.44 11.88 11.81
C GLU A 65 6.53 10.64 10.92
N LEU A 66 7.03 9.53 11.47
CA LEU A 66 7.12 8.26 10.75
C LEU A 66 5.72 7.75 10.38
N GLN A 67 4.76 7.78 11.31
CA GLN A 67 3.38 7.39 11.04
C GLN A 67 2.76 8.27 9.94
N LYS A 68 2.98 9.58 9.96
CA LYS A 68 2.51 10.50 8.92
C LYS A 68 3.10 10.17 7.55
N LYS A 69 4.39 9.82 7.47
CA LYS A 69 5.04 9.37 6.22
C LYS A 69 4.44 8.07 5.71
N ILE A 70 4.22 7.09 6.59
CA ILE A 70 3.59 5.80 6.23
C ILE A 70 2.16 6.03 5.72
N GLN A 71 1.37 6.84 6.42
CA GLN A 71 0.00 7.16 6.02
C GLN A 71 -0.04 7.84 4.65
N ASN A 72 0.82 8.82 4.41
CA ASN A 72 0.91 9.50 3.12
C ASN A 72 1.30 8.52 2.01
N SER A 73 2.32 7.69 2.24
CA SER A 73 2.74 6.65 1.28
C SER A 73 1.62 5.65 0.97
N ASN A 74 0.90 5.19 2.00
CA ASN A 74 -0.22 4.27 1.84
C ASN A 74 -1.37 4.92 1.05
N MET A 75 -1.69 6.18 1.34
CA MET A 75 -2.74 6.92 0.63
C MET A 75 -2.38 7.11 -0.85
N LEU A 76 -1.14 7.45 -1.17
CA LEU A 76 -0.66 7.55 -2.55
C LEU A 76 -0.74 6.21 -3.28
N ASN A 77 -0.30 5.13 -2.63
CA ASN A 77 -0.37 3.79 -3.22
C ASN A 77 -1.81 3.33 -3.46
N GLN A 78 -2.72 3.57 -2.51
CA GLN A 78 -4.14 3.28 -2.68
C GLN A 78 -4.75 4.07 -3.85
N SER A 79 -4.43 5.36 -3.98
CA SER A 79 -4.87 6.17 -5.12
C SER A 79 -4.34 5.65 -6.44
N ARG A 80 -3.07 5.24 -6.50
CA ARG A 80 -2.48 4.62 -7.70
C ARG A 80 -3.18 3.32 -8.07
N LEU A 81 -3.45 2.45 -7.09
CA LEU A 81 -4.18 1.19 -7.32
C LEU A 81 -5.60 1.43 -7.83
N LYS A 82 -6.29 2.45 -7.30
CA LYS A 82 -7.62 2.84 -7.80
C LYS A 82 -7.58 3.25 -9.27
N ILE A 83 -6.57 4.04 -9.68
CA ILE A 83 -6.40 4.44 -11.09
C ILE A 83 -6.12 3.23 -11.97
N LEU A 84 -5.23 2.33 -11.55
CA LEU A 84 -4.92 1.12 -12.30
C LEU A 84 -6.14 0.22 -12.46
N LYS A 85 -6.91 0.03 -11.39
CA LYS A 85 -8.15 -0.74 -11.42
C LYS A 85 -9.17 -0.13 -12.37
N ALA A 86 -9.43 1.17 -12.28
CA ALA A 86 -10.36 1.86 -13.18
C ALA A 86 -9.93 1.72 -14.66
N ARG A 87 -8.63 1.79 -14.94
CA ARG A 87 -8.11 1.57 -16.29
C ARG A 87 -8.33 0.14 -16.78
N GLU A 88 -8.10 -0.86 -15.93
CA GLU A 88 -8.33 -2.26 -16.26
C GLU A 88 -9.83 -2.53 -16.48
N ASP A 89 -10.69 -1.97 -15.65
CA ASP A 89 -12.15 -2.10 -15.76
C ASP A 89 -12.65 -1.51 -17.09
N GLN A 90 -12.15 -0.33 -17.49
CA GLN A 90 -12.46 0.27 -18.80
C GLN A 90 -11.99 -0.60 -19.98
N LEU A 91 -10.82 -1.22 -19.88
CA LEU A 91 -10.33 -2.13 -20.92
C LEU A 91 -11.19 -3.39 -21.01
N LYS A 92 -11.63 -3.94 -19.87
CA LYS A 92 -12.54 -5.08 -19.83
C LYS A 92 -13.88 -4.72 -20.46
N GLU A 93 -14.46 -3.57 -20.10
CA GLU A 93 -15.71 -3.09 -20.68
C GLU A 93 -15.60 -2.92 -22.20
N LEU A 94 -14.51 -2.33 -22.70
CA LEU A 94 -14.28 -2.18 -24.14
C LEU A 94 -14.17 -3.54 -24.83
N LEU A 95 -13.47 -4.50 -24.23
CA LEU A 95 -13.34 -5.85 -24.78
C LEU A 95 -14.69 -6.58 -24.80
N GLU A 96 -15.49 -6.45 -23.75
CA GLU A 96 -16.85 -7.03 -23.70
C GLU A 96 -17.80 -6.37 -24.70
N GLU A 97 -17.70 -5.04 -24.90
CA GLU A 97 -18.45 -4.35 -25.94
C GLU A 97 -18.02 -4.82 -27.34
N ALA A 98 -16.71 -4.99 -27.57
CA ALA A 98 -16.19 -5.53 -28.83
C ALA A 98 -16.66 -6.97 -29.06
N ARG A 99 -16.66 -7.84 -28.03
CA ARG A 99 -17.21 -9.20 -28.09
C ARG A 99 -18.70 -9.18 -28.42
N THR A 100 -19.46 -8.29 -27.79
CA THR A 100 -20.90 -8.12 -28.07
C THR A 100 -21.14 -7.66 -29.51
N LYS A 101 -20.31 -6.74 -30.03
CA LYS A 101 -20.35 -6.32 -31.45
C LYS A 101 -20.02 -7.49 -32.39
N LEU A 102 -19.01 -8.30 -32.07
CA LEU A 102 -18.70 -9.51 -32.84
C LEU A 102 -19.87 -10.51 -32.83
N HIS A 103 -20.52 -10.71 -31.67
CA HIS A 103 -21.72 -11.52 -31.58
C HIS A 103 -22.89 -10.95 -32.40
N ASN A 104 -23.01 -9.63 -32.54
CA ASN A 104 -24.02 -9.06 -33.43
C ASN A 104 -23.73 -9.31 -34.93
N ILE A 105 -22.47 -9.53 -35.33
CA ILE A 105 -22.12 -9.89 -36.71
C ILE A 105 -22.62 -11.31 -37.04
N THR A 106 -22.65 -12.23 -36.07
CA THR A 106 -23.16 -13.60 -36.31
C THR A 106 -24.66 -13.62 -36.64
N LYS A 107 -25.41 -12.60 -36.22
CA LYS A 107 -26.84 -12.45 -36.55
C LYS A 107 -27.07 -12.13 -38.04
N ASP A 108 -26.14 -11.44 -38.69
CA ASP A 108 -26.21 -11.15 -40.13
C ASP A 108 -25.61 -12.32 -40.93
N LYS A 109 -26.49 -13.22 -41.39
CA LYS A 109 -26.11 -14.44 -42.12
C LYS A 109 -25.23 -14.17 -43.34
N ALA A 110 -25.41 -13.05 -44.05
CA ALA A 110 -24.66 -12.76 -45.27
C ALA A 110 -23.22 -12.34 -44.95
N ARG A 111 -23.06 -11.43 -43.99
CA ARG A 111 -21.72 -11.01 -43.51
C ARG A 111 -20.99 -12.13 -42.80
N TYR A 112 -21.70 -12.89 -41.97
CA TYR A 112 -21.14 -14.01 -41.23
C TYR A 112 -20.67 -15.14 -42.16
N ARG A 113 -21.44 -15.47 -43.21
CA ARG A 113 -21.03 -16.46 -44.22
C ARG A 113 -19.72 -16.08 -44.92
N LYS A 114 -19.56 -14.81 -45.30
CA LYS A 114 -18.32 -14.30 -45.92
C LYS A 114 -17.13 -14.35 -44.94
N LEU A 115 -17.38 -14.04 -43.66
CA LEU A 115 -16.36 -14.12 -42.61
C LEU A 115 -15.91 -15.57 -42.38
N LEU A 116 -16.84 -16.51 -42.23
CA LEU A 116 -16.56 -17.93 -42.06
C LEU A 116 -15.75 -18.48 -43.24
N GLU A 117 -16.12 -18.14 -44.48
CA GLU A 117 -15.37 -18.56 -45.66
C GLU A 117 -13.91 -18.08 -45.60
N GLY A 118 -13.68 -16.82 -45.19
CA GLY A 118 -12.35 -16.25 -45.02
C GLY A 118 -11.53 -16.95 -43.93
N LEU A 119 -12.12 -17.18 -42.75
CA LEU A 119 -11.46 -17.83 -41.62
C LEU A 119 -11.07 -19.27 -41.92
N ILE A 120 -11.95 -20.05 -42.56
CA ILE A 120 -11.66 -21.43 -42.95
C ILE A 120 -10.54 -21.44 -44.00
N THR A 121 -10.62 -20.57 -45.00
CA THR A 121 -9.58 -20.46 -46.05
C THR A 121 -8.21 -20.11 -45.45
N GLN A 122 -8.17 -19.16 -44.50
CA GLN A 122 -6.96 -18.78 -43.79
C GLN A 122 -6.37 -19.96 -43.01
N GLY A 123 -7.20 -20.70 -42.27
CA GLY A 123 -6.77 -21.89 -41.53
C GLY A 123 -6.17 -22.97 -42.43
N LEU A 124 -6.80 -23.22 -43.59
CA LEU A 124 -6.29 -24.19 -44.57
C LEU A 124 -4.94 -23.77 -45.14
N PHE A 125 -4.74 -22.49 -45.47
CA PHE A 125 -3.46 -21.97 -45.93
C PHE A 125 -2.36 -22.01 -44.87
N GLN A 126 -2.72 -22.01 -43.59
CA GLN A 126 -1.76 -22.12 -42.50
C GLN A 126 -1.36 -23.57 -42.19
N LEU A 127 -2.28 -24.53 -42.37
CA LEU A 127 -2.04 -25.96 -42.12
C LEU A 127 -1.30 -26.64 -43.29
N LEU A 128 -1.69 -26.37 -44.54
CA LEU A 128 -1.11 -26.97 -45.76
C LEU A 128 -1.12 -28.52 -45.80
N GLU A 129 -2.04 -29.17 -45.07
CA GLU A 129 -2.17 -30.62 -45.01
C GLU A 129 -3.22 -31.18 -45.99
N GLY A 130 -3.10 -32.46 -46.36
CA GLY A 130 -4.00 -33.11 -47.32
C GLY A 130 -5.35 -33.55 -46.75
N LYS A 131 -5.46 -33.66 -45.42
CA LYS A 131 -6.71 -33.99 -44.70
C LYS A 131 -6.84 -33.04 -43.52
N VAL A 132 -7.97 -32.33 -43.43
CA VAL A 132 -8.22 -31.35 -42.36
C VAL A 132 -9.59 -31.60 -41.75
N GLN A 133 -9.66 -31.62 -40.42
CA GLN A 133 -10.91 -31.70 -39.67
C GLN A 133 -11.29 -30.31 -39.14
N ILE A 134 -12.54 -29.91 -39.35
CA ILE A 134 -13.09 -28.65 -38.85
C ILE A 134 -14.01 -28.95 -37.67
N MET A 135 -13.72 -28.33 -36.53
CA MET A 135 -14.62 -28.26 -35.38
C MET A 135 -15.39 -26.95 -35.41
N CYS A 136 -16.71 -26.99 -35.43
CA CYS A 136 -17.58 -25.81 -35.45
C CYS A 136 -18.64 -25.87 -34.35
N LYS A 137 -19.31 -24.73 -34.11
CA LYS A 137 -20.49 -24.69 -33.24
C LYS A 137 -21.64 -25.48 -33.88
N PRO A 138 -22.53 -26.11 -33.08
CA PRO A 138 -23.64 -26.90 -33.62
C PRO A 138 -24.55 -26.11 -34.57
N GLU A 139 -24.76 -24.83 -34.26
CA GLU A 139 -25.62 -23.91 -35.03
C GLU A 139 -25.06 -23.60 -36.43
N ASP A 140 -23.73 -23.65 -36.59
CA ASP A 140 -23.04 -23.26 -37.82
C ASP A 140 -22.75 -24.42 -38.76
N THR A 141 -23.04 -25.66 -38.34
CA THR A 141 -22.70 -26.89 -39.08
C THR A 141 -23.24 -26.87 -40.51
N SER A 142 -24.48 -26.40 -40.71
CA SER A 142 -25.11 -26.29 -42.03
C SER A 142 -24.43 -25.23 -42.91
N ALA A 143 -24.14 -24.05 -42.36
CA ALA A 143 -23.48 -22.96 -43.07
C ALA A 143 -22.04 -23.33 -43.48
N VAL A 144 -21.30 -24.04 -42.61
CA VAL A 144 -19.95 -24.54 -42.91
C VAL A 144 -20.02 -25.58 -44.02
N GLN A 145 -20.95 -26.53 -43.95
CA GLN A 145 -21.09 -27.58 -44.97
C GLN A 145 -21.38 -27.02 -46.37
N GLU A 146 -22.19 -25.96 -46.47
CA GLU A 146 -22.42 -25.24 -47.73
C GLU A 146 -21.19 -24.48 -48.26
N LEU A 147 -20.27 -24.07 -47.37
CA LEU A 147 -19.08 -23.30 -47.73
C LEU A 147 -17.88 -24.19 -48.15
N LEU A 148 -17.85 -25.45 -47.72
CA LEU A 148 -16.76 -26.40 -48.03
C LEU A 148 -16.38 -26.46 -49.53
N PRO A 149 -17.32 -26.52 -50.49
CA PRO A 149 -16.97 -26.61 -51.91
C PRO A 149 -16.30 -25.33 -52.42
N SER A 150 -16.74 -24.16 -51.93
CA SER A 150 -16.18 -22.86 -52.30
C SER A 150 -14.76 -22.70 -51.78
N VAL A 151 -14.55 -23.05 -50.51
CA VAL A 151 -13.25 -22.97 -49.83
C VAL A 151 -12.24 -23.95 -50.45
N THR A 152 -12.66 -25.18 -50.77
CA THR A 152 -11.79 -26.18 -51.39
C THR A 152 -11.32 -25.74 -52.78
N LYS A 153 -12.20 -25.09 -53.56
CA LYS A 153 -11.82 -24.49 -54.86
C LYS A 153 -10.78 -23.39 -54.67
N LYS A 154 -11.04 -22.41 -53.79
CA LYS A 154 -10.10 -21.31 -53.50
C LYS A 154 -8.73 -21.82 -53.03
N TYR A 155 -8.72 -22.84 -52.17
CA TYR A 155 -7.48 -23.44 -51.71
C TYR A 155 -6.71 -24.14 -52.85
N LYS A 156 -7.42 -24.92 -53.68
CA LYS A 156 -6.84 -25.62 -54.82
C LYS A 156 -6.30 -24.67 -55.88
N ASP A 157 -7.00 -23.57 -56.15
CA ASP A 157 -6.57 -22.56 -57.11
C ASP A 157 -5.27 -21.88 -56.68
N ALA A 158 -5.12 -21.61 -55.37
CA ALA A 158 -3.94 -20.96 -54.82
C ALA A 158 -2.74 -21.89 -54.61
N THR A 159 -2.96 -23.11 -54.10
CA THR A 159 -1.87 -24.04 -53.71
C THR A 159 -1.63 -25.17 -54.71
N LYS A 160 -2.53 -25.38 -55.67
CA LYS A 160 -2.56 -26.53 -56.61
C LYS A 160 -2.59 -27.90 -55.94
N LYS A 161 -2.84 -27.96 -54.62
CA LYS A 161 -2.94 -29.20 -53.84
C LYS A 161 -4.40 -29.50 -53.51
N ASN A 162 -4.76 -30.77 -53.50
CA ASN A 162 -6.09 -31.21 -53.07
C ASN A 162 -6.13 -31.35 -51.55
N VAL A 163 -7.25 -30.97 -50.94
CA VAL A 163 -7.50 -31.12 -49.50
C VAL A 163 -8.84 -31.81 -49.30
N ILE A 164 -8.87 -32.80 -48.43
CA ILE A 164 -10.09 -33.43 -47.95
C ILE A 164 -10.46 -32.74 -46.64
N VAL A 165 -11.54 -31.96 -46.65
CA VAL A 165 -12.04 -31.26 -45.47
C VAL A 165 -13.26 -32.01 -44.94
N THR A 166 -13.20 -32.46 -43.69
CA THR A 166 -14.29 -33.16 -42.99
C THR A 166 -14.72 -32.38 -41.76
N ILE A 167 -16.02 -32.36 -41.45
CA ILE A 167 -16.53 -31.76 -40.22
C ILE A 167 -16.49 -32.82 -39.12
N ASP A 168 -15.86 -32.52 -37.99
CA ASP A 168 -15.89 -33.41 -36.82
C ASP A 168 -17.26 -33.30 -36.13
N GLN A 169 -17.96 -34.43 -36.03
CA GLN A 169 -19.28 -34.50 -35.41
C GLN A 169 -19.23 -34.88 -33.92
N GLU A 170 -18.09 -35.41 -33.45
CA GLU A 170 -17.90 -35.91 -32.08
C GLU A 170 -17.35 -34.82 -31.16
N ASN A 171 -16.37 -34.02 -31.61
CA ASN A 171 -15.82 -32.90 -30.85
C ASN A 171 -16.33 -31.54 -31.35
N ARG A 172 -17.44 -31.06 -30.78
CA ARG A 172 -18.02 -29.74 -31.11
C ARG A 172 -17.56 -28.68 -30.12
N LEU A 173 -17.45 -27.45 -30.61
CA LEU A 173 -17.22 -26.29 -29.73
C LEU A 173 -18.46 -26.09 -28.85
N GLY A 174 -18.24 -25.95 -27.54
CA GLY A 174 -19.30 -25.72 -26.55
C GLY A 174 -20.04 -24.40 -26.77
N PRO A 175 -21.26 -24.24 -26.20
CA PRO A 175 -21.90 -22.93 -26.12
C PRO A 175 -21.05 -22.03 -25.21
N ASP A 176 -20.80 -20.80 -25.66
CA ASP A 176 -20.20 -19.74 -24.83
C ASP A 176 -21.18 -19.29 -23.74
#